data_AF-A0A0A6PJ53-F1
#
_entry.id   AF-A0A0A6PJ53-F1
#
_cell.length_a   1.000
_cell.length_b   1.000
_cell.length_c   1.000
_cell.angle_alpha   90.00
_cell.angle_beta   90.00
_cell.angle_gamma   90.00
#
_symmetry.space_group_name_H-M   'P 1'
#
loop_
_entity.id
_entity.type
_entity.pdbx_description
1 polymer ?
#
loop_
_entity_poly.entity_id
_entity_poly.type
_entity_poly.pdbx_seq_one_letter_code
_entity_poly.pdbx_strand_id
1 'polypeptide(L)'
;MGIRLNTFNGNLYYSRKNDLVIPGRGLSIKISMAYNSGQSTIDSGFGYGWQFSYSLYYEKSGDDVLIYRGDGRVDKYLWNGSTFVKPYGVRDTLEEYATDKYRLTTPSGIQTFFDSSAHKHVTSIQEPNGNALTFSYSGSQLDTITDASGRSLNLSYNGDNRLTTITDPNPTPNRTVQLQYDGNGDLTGITDLGGNTTNYSYSSGHLLTSITDPRNTATITYVNPNMVSPVTNLSTATTSKSLSYDSGTNTTTVTDVVNAGRK
;
A
#
# COMPACT_ATOMS: atom_id res chain seq x y z
N MET A 1 15.04 -7.35 -2.30
CA MET A 1 13.56 -7.35 -2.39
C MET A 1 13.02 -6.60 -1.19
N GLY A 2 12.05 -5.67 -1.33
CA GLY A 2 11.57 -4.77 -0.28
C GLY A 2 10.70 -5.42 0.82
N ILE A 3 11.11 -6.61 1.27
CA ILE A 3 10.41 -7.45 2.24
C ILE A 3 10.85 -7.08 3.65
N ARG A 4 9.89 -6.95 4.55
CA ARG A 4 10.07 -6.68 5.98
C ARG A 4 9.21 -7.66 6.75
N LEU A 5 9.67 -7.99 7.95
CA LEU A 5 8.95 -8.89 8.83
C LEU A 5 8.92 -8.31 10.23
N ASN A 6 7.73 -8.27 10.82
CA ASN A 6 7.55 -7.90 12.20
C ASN A 6 7.87 -9.11 13.09
N THR A 7 8.93 -9.02 13.90
CA THR A 7 9.38 -10.11 14.78
C THR A 7 8.50 -10.31 16.01
N PHE A 8 7.59 -9.39 16.31
CA PHE A 8 6.64 -9.52 17.42
C PHE A 8 5.45 -10.41 17.06
N ASN A 9 4.90 -10.26 15.86
CA ASN A 9 3.67 -10.96 15.45
C ASN A 9 3.81 -11.78 14.14
N GLY A 10 5.01 -11.82 13.56
CA GLY A 10 5.30 -12.54 12.31
C GLY A 10 4.64 -11.95 11.07
N ASN A 11 4.13 -10.71 11.14
CA ASN A 11 3.50 -10.06 10.00
C ASN A 11 4.52 -9.71 8.90
N LEU A 12 4.30 -10.24 7.71
CA LEU A 12 5.03 -9.89 6.49
C LEU A 12 4.51 -8.59 5.91
N TYR A 13 5.44 -7.67 5.62
CA TYR A 13 5.18 -6.48 4.84
C TYR A 13 6.12 -6.47 3.63
N TYR A 14 5.57 -6.51 2.43
CA TYR A 14 6.34 -6.36 1.19
C TYR A 14 5.98 -5.03 0.53
N SER A 15 6.98 -4.26 0.13
CA SER A 15 6.76 -3.01 -0.60
C SER A 15 7.49 -2.99 -1.93
N ARG A 16 6.73 -2.67 -2.97
CA ARG A 16 7.24 -2.19 -4.25
C ARG A 16 7.20 -0.68 -4.23
N LYS A 17 8.30 -0.07 -4.64
CA LYS A 17 8.42 1.39 -4.66
C LYS A 17 8.69 1.83 -6.08
N ASN A 18 8.10 2.96 -6.44
CA ASN A 18 8.34 3.64 -7.70
C ASN A 18 8.01 2.76 -8.92
N ASP A 19 6.92 1.98 -8.87
CA ASP A 19 6.42 1.23 -10.03
C ASP A 19 6.14 2.18 -11.21
N LEU A 20 5.72 3.41 -10.89
CA LEU A 20 5.62 4.52 -11.82
C LEU A 20 5.92 5.84 -11.10
N VAL A 21 6.73 6.71 -11.70
CA VAL A 21 6.98 8.07 -11.20
C VAL A 21 6.81 9.10 -12.32
N ILE A 22 5.99 10.12 -12.07
CA ILE A 22 5.94 11.36 -12.87
C ILE A 22 6.52 12.48 -12.00
N PRO A 23 7.76 12.94 -12.27
CA PRO A 23 8.39 14.01 -11.49
C PRO A 23 7.62 15.33 -11.68
N GLY A 24 7.08 15.89 -10.60
CA GLY A 24 6.29 17.13 -10.57
C GLY A 24 7.12 18.39 -10.35
N ARG A 25 6.56 19.57 -10.66
CA ARG A 25 7.09 20.89 -10.22
C ARG A 25 6.99 21.13 -8.69
N GLY A 26 6.48 20.14 -7.97
CA GLY A 26 6.35 20.05 -6.53
C GLY A 26 6.17 18.58 -6.16
N LEU A 27 5.01 18.22 -5.61
CA LEU A 27 4.62 16.82 -5.45
C LEU A 27 4.72 16.05 -6.78
N SER A 28 5.44 14.94 -6.75
CA SER A 28 5.51 13.99 -7.85
C SER A 28 4.41 12.95 -7.71
N ILE A 29 3.85 12.49 -8.83
CA ILE A 29 3.00 11.30 -8.79
C ILE A 29 3.92 10.09 -8.61
N LYS A 30 3.68 9.31 -7.56
CA LYS A 30 4.47 8.12 -7.19
C LYS A 30 3.55 6.96 -6.89
N ILE A 31 3.56 5.99 -7.78
CA ILE A 31 2.83 4.75 -7.59
C ILE A 31 3.70 3.75 -6.86
N SER A 32 3.14 3.15 -5.83
CA SER A 32 3.77 2.09 -5.05
C SER A 32 2.68 1.15 -4.55
N MET A 33 2.98 -0.14 -4.58
CA MET A 33 2.12 -1.19 -4.06
C MET A 33 2.77 -1.82 -2.83
N ALA A 34 1.97 -2.12 -1.82
CA ALA A 34 2.42 -2.83 -0.63
C ALA A 34 1.49 -4.00 -0.33
N TYR A 35 2.07 -5.10 0.12
CA TYR A 35 1.36 -6.25 0.63
C TYR A 35 1.58 -6.35 2.14
N ASN A 36 0.51 -6.61 2.89
CA ASN A 36 0.53 -6.82 4.33
C ASN A 36 -0.20 -8.12 4.67
N SER A 37 0.51 -9.14 5.18
CA SER A 37 -0.10 -10.44 5.48
C SER A 37 -1.19 -10.38 6.55
N GLY A 38 -1.13 -9.38 7.44
CA GLY A 38 -2.16 -9.09 8.43
C GLY A 38 -3.49 -8.60 7.84
N GLN A 39 -3.51 -8.33 6.54
CA GLN A 39 -4.69 -7.90 5.78
C GLN A 39 -5.05 -8.88 4.65
N SER A 40 -4.50 -10.10 4.68
CA SER A 40 -4.73 -11.14 3.65
C SER A 40 -6.20 -11.48 3.42
N THR A 41 -7.11 -11.18 4.34
CA THR A 41 -8.56 -11.41 4.16
C THR A 41 -9.30 -10.21 3.58
N ILE A 42 -8.60 -9.11 3.24
CA ILE A 42 -9.19 -7.87 2.74
C ILE A 42 -8.81 -7.70 1.27
N ASP A 43 -9.81 -7.71 0.39
CA ASP A 43 -9.67 -7.27 -1.00
C ASP A 43 -9.97 -5.77 -1.09
N SER A 44 -8.95 -4.99 -1.36
CA SER A 44 -9.00 -3.53 -1.49
C SER A 44 -9.19 -3.07 -2.94
N GLY A 45 -9.45 -4.00 -3.88
CA GLY A 45 -9.46 -3.73 -5.32
C GLY A 45 -8.08 -3.82 -5.97
N PHE A 46 -7.04 -4.18 -5.21
CA PHE A 46 -5.68 -4.40 -5.70
C PHE A 46 -5.21 -5.85 -5.51
N GLY A 47 -6.10 -6.73 -5.08
CA GLY A 47 -5.81 -8.10 -4.64
C GLY A 47 -5.78 -8.20 -3.11
N TYR A 48 -6.03 -9.40 -2.60
CA TYR A 48 -6.09 -9.64 -1.16
C TYR A 48 -4.78 -9.27 -0.45
N GLY A 49 -4.89 -8.48 0.62
CA GLY A 49 -3.74 -8.00 1.41
C GLY A 49 -2.89 -6.93 0.72
N TRP A 50 -3.22 -6.52 -0.51
CA TRP A 50 -2.53 -5.46 -1.22
C TRP A 50 -3.14 -4.09 -0.94
N GLN A 51 -2.31 -3.06 -0.99
CA GLN A 51 -2.67 -1.66 -0.85
C GLN A 51 -1.86 -0.82 -1.83
N PHE A 52 -2.47 0.28 -2.25
CA PHE A 52 -1.92 1.22 -3.21
C PHE A 52 -1.58 2.56 -2.53
N SER A 53 -0.51 3.22 -2.97
CA SER A 53 0.05 4.43 -2.32
C SER A 53 -0.94 5.57 -2.08
N TYR A 54 -2.01 5.67 -2.88
CA TYR A 54 -3.07 6.66 -2.71
C TYR A 54 -4.41 6.08 -2.22
N SER A 55 -4.40 4.90 -1.59
CA SER A 55 -5.56 4.29 -0.90
C SER A 55 -5.84 4.97 0.45
N LEU A 56 -5.82 6.30 0.48
CA LEU A 56 -6.09 7.07 1.68
C LEU A 56 -7.59 7.33 1.76
N TYR A 57 -8.17 7.08 2.93
CA TYR A 57 -9.57 7.39 3.21
C TYR A 57 -9.79 7.59 4.71
N TYR A 58 -10.95 8.15 5.05
CA TYR A 58 -11.39 8.24 6.43
C TYR A 58 -12.62 7.40 6.72
N GLU A 59 -12.77 6.99 7.97
CA GLU A 59 -14.00 6.44 8.52
C GLU A 59 -14.35 7.13 9.84
N LYS A 60 -15.66 7.28 10.09
CA LYS A 60 -16.17 7.77 11.37
C LYS A 60 -16.36 6.59 12.33
N SER A 61 -15.97 6.78 13.59
CA SER A 61 -16.16 5.83 14.68
C SER A 61 -16.78 6.56 15.87
N GLY A 62 -18.10 6.74 15.85
CA GLY A 62 -18.76 7.70 16.73
C GLY A 62 -18.33 9.12 16.35
N ASP A 63 -17.88 9.89 17.34
CA ASP A 63 -17.33 11.24 17.11
C ASP A 63 -15.85 11.21 16.67
N ASP A 64 -15.17 10.07 16.81
CA ASP A 64 -13.78 9.90 16.39
C ASP A 64 -13.66 9.68 14.88
N VAL A 65 -12.46 9.92 14.35
CA VAL A 65 -12.14 9.66 12.94
C VAL A 65 -10.92 8.78 12.82
N LEU A 66 -11.02 7.73 12.00
CA LEU A 66 -9.90 6.87 11.61
C LEU A 66 -9.41 7.32 10.24
N ILE A 67 -8.11 7.56 10.12
CA ILE A 67 -7.45 7.84 8.84
C ILE A 67 -6.66 6.61 8.41
N TYR A 68 -7.10 5.97 7.34
CA TYR A 68 -6.41 4.87 6.69
C TYR A 68 -5.36 5.43 5.74
N ARG A 69 -4.11 5.03 5.92
CA ARG A 69 -2.95 5.50 5.16
C ARG A 69 -2.64 4.55 4.00
N GLY A 70 -1.97 5.07 2.98
CA GLY A 70 -1.54 4.28 1.81
C GLY A 70 -0.49 3.21 2.10
N ASP A 71 0.09 3.17 3.30
CA ASP A 71 0.99 2.11 3.79
C ASP A 71 0.28 1.10 4.73
N GLY A 72 -1.04 1.22 4.88
CA GLY A 72 -1.86 0.37 5.73
C GLY A 72 -1.87 0.76 7.20
N ARG A 73 -1.14 1.81 7.59
CA ARG A 73 -1.27 2.37 8.93
C ARG A 73 -2.67 2.97 9.10
N VAL A 74 -3.23 2.84 10.30
CA VAL A 74 -4.49 3.49 10.66
C VAL A 74 -4.23 4.42 11.83
N ASP A 75 -4.55 5.70 11.65
CA ASP A 75 -4.40 6.72 12.69
C ASP A 75 -5.79 7.04 13.26
N LYS A 76 -6.02 6.74 14.53
CA LYS A 76 -7.26 7.10 15.23
C LYS A 76 -7.13 8.49 15.86
N TYR A 77 -7.92 9.43 15.39
CA TYR A 77 -8.03 10.79 15.91
C TYR A 77 -9.25 10.89 16.84
N LEU A 78 -9.00 11.21 18.12
CA LEU A 78 -10.04 11.24 19.14
C LEU A 78 -10.69 12.62 19.22
N TRP A 79 -12.01 12.69 19.18
CA TRP A 79 -12.71 13.96 19.39
C TRP A 79 -12.79 14.31 20.87
N ASN A 80 -12.42 15.55 21.23
CA ASN A 80 -12.45 16.02 22.63
C ASN A 80 -13.54 17.07 22.91
N GLY A 81 -14.46 17.29 21.97
CA GLY A 81 -15.47 18.36 22.04
C GLY A 81 -15.09 19.65 21.32
N SER A 82 -13.85 19.80 20.86
CA SER A 82 -13.38 20.99 20.14
C SER A 82 -12.41 20.68 18.99
N THR A 83 -11.48 19.76 19.20
CA THR A 83 -10.44 19.41 18.21
C THR A 83 -10.17 17.91 18.21
N PHE A 84 -9.61 17.41 17.11
CA PHE A 84 -9.11 16.05 17.04
C PHE A 84 -7.75 15.90 17.72
N VAL A 85 -7.68 15.04 18.73
CA VAL A 85 -6.45 14.63 19.41
C VAL A 85 -5.81 13.50 18.61
N LYS A 86 -4.58 13.73 18.14
CA LYS A 86 -3.81 12.75 17.35
C LYS A 86 -3.27 11.60 18.21
N PRO A 87 -3.08 10.40 17.63
CA PRO A 87 -2.50 9.26 18.35
C PRO A 87 -1.00 9.45 18.61
N TYR A 88 -0.46 8.69 19.56
CA TYR A 88 0.96 8.74 19.91
C TYR A 88 1.86 8.44 18.70
N GLY A 89 2.97 9.17 18.57
CA GLY A 89 3.92 9.00 17.46
C GLY A 89 3.49 9.65 16.13
N VAL A 90 2.23 10.07 16.00
CA VAL A 90 1.73 10.78 14.81
C VAL A 90 1.84 12.29 15.04
N ARG A 91 2.40 13.00 14.06
CA ARG A 91 2.57 14.46 14.14
C ARG A 91 1.50 15.24 13.39
N ASP A 92 0.92 14.64 12.36
CA ASP A 92 -0.11 15.23 11.52
C ASP A 92 -1.37 15.57 12.33
N THR A 93 -1.96 16.72 12.06
CA THR A 93 -3.20 17.20 12.70
C THR A 93 -4.38 17.02 11.77
N LEU A 94 -5.53 16.62 12.33
CA LEU A 94 -6.78 16.48 11.59
C LEU A 94 -7.74 17.62 11.97
N GLU A 95 -8.46 18.13 10.98
CA GLU A 95 -9.50 19.15 11.13
C GLU A 95 -10.71 18.77 10.26
N GLU A 96 -11.92 18.88 10.82
CA GLU A 96 -13.15 18.91 10.04
C GLU A 96 -13.49 20.37 9.73
N TYR A 97 -13.18 20.82 8.52
CA TYR A 97 -13.31 22.24 8.17
C TYR A 97 -14.69 22.57 7.56
N ALA A 98 -15.45 21.53 7.20
CA ALA A 98 -16.87 21.57 6.86
C ALA A 98 -17.46 20.17 7.13
N THR A 99 -18.79 20.05 7.24
CA THR A 99 -19.46 18.77 7.50
C THR A 99 -19.00 17.68 6.55
N ASP A 100 -18.46 16.59 7.11
CA ASP A 100 -17.91 15.43 6.39
C ASP A 100 -16.73 15.75 5.44
N LYS A 101 -16.07 16.90 5.64
CA LYS A 101 -14.86 17.29 4.92
C LYS A 101 -13.69 17.46 5.86
N TYR A 102 -12.69 16.61 5.65
CA TYR A 102 -11.53 16.53 6.51
C TYR A 102 -10.28 17.03 5.81
N ARG A 103 -9.44 17.71 6.58
CA ARG A 103 -8.10 18.11 6.18
C ARG A 103 -7.10 17.61 7.19
N LEU A 104 -6.13 16.84 6.69
CA LEU A 104 -4.98 16.41 7.45
C LEU A 104 -3.77 17.29 7.08
N THR A 105 -3.09 17.85 8.06
CA THR A 105 -1.92 18.73 7.85
C THR A 105 -0.68 18.14 8.49
N THR A 106 0.38 17.95 7.71
CA THR A 106 1.69 17.53 8.22
C THR A 106 2.42 18.71 8.88
N PRO A 107 3.45 18.47 9.71
CA PRO A 107 4.27 19.56 10.27
C PRO A 107 4.97 20.45 9.24
N SER A 108 5.19 19.95 8.01
CA SER A 108 5.75 20.74 6.90
C SER A 108 4.70 21.58 6.16
N GLY A 109 3.44 21.53 6.60
CA GLY A 109 2.33 22.24 5.98
C GLY A 109 1.73 21.57 4.74
N ILE A 110 2.12 20.32 4.42
CA ILE A 110 1.44 19.57 3.36
C ILE A 110 0.05 19.19 3.85
N GLN A 111 -0.96 19.46 3.04
CA GLN A 111 -2.36 19.23 3.37
C GLN A 111 -2.93 18.10 2.51
N THR A 112 -3.58 17.12 3.13
CA THR A 112 -4.35 16.06 2.45
C THR A 112 -5.83 16.30 2.72
N PHE A 113 -6.63 16.32 1.67
CA PHE A 113 -8.05 16.64 1.70
C PHE A 113 -8.90 15.40 1.43
N PHE A 114 -10.03 15.32 2.13
CA PHE A 114 -11.06 14.30 1.97
C PHE A 114 -12.41 15.00 1.85
N ASP A 115 -12.75 15.45 0.64
CA ASP A 115 -13.85 16.42 0.45
C ASP A 115 -15.17 15.81 0.01
N SER A 116 -15.18 14.50 -0.22
CA SER A 116 -16.35 13.74 -0.68
C SER A 116 -16.85 12.83 0.42
N SER A 117 -18.02 13.15 0.98
CA SER A 117 -18.69 12.29 1.95
C SER A 117 -19.22 10.98 1.35
N ALA A 118 -19.39 10.93 0.02
CA ALA A 118 -19.87 9.75 -0.70
C ALA A 118 -18.82 8.63 -0.72
N HIS A 119 -17.56 8.94 -1.05
CA HIS A 119 -16.51 7.94 -1.18
C HIS A 119 -15.42 8.03 -0.11
N LYS A 120 -15.28 9.15 0.61
CA LYS A 120 -14.35 9.36 1.75
C LYS A 120 -12.85 9.21 1.46
N HIS A 121 -12.49 8.81 0.24
CA HIS A 121 -11.12 8.79 -0.25
C HIS A 121 -10.51 10.19 -0.42
N VAL A 122 -9.18 10.24 -0.47
CA VAL A 122 -8.40 11.45 -0.71
C VAL A 122 -8.83 12.14 -2.02
N THR A 123 -9.04 13.46 -1.97
CA THR A 123 -9.42 14.27 -3.14
C THR A 123 -8.27 15.16 -3.61
N SER A 124 -7.37 15.56 -2.69
CA SER A 124 -6.21 16.39 -3.01
C SER A 124 -5.08 16.20 -1.99
N ILE A 125 -3.82 16.34 -2.45
CA ILE A 125 -2.65 16.52 -1.59
C ILE A 125 -1.92 17.77 -2.07
N GLN A 126 -1.77 18.77 -1.20
CA GLN A 126 -1.31 20.11 -1.55
C GLN A 126 -0.11 20.56 -0.71
N GLU A 127 0.89 21.15 -1.34
CA GLU A 127 2.01 21.84 -0.69
C GLU A 127 1.63 23.27 -0.29
N PRO A 128 2.33 23.88 0.68
CA PRO A 128 2.06 25.26 1.11
C PRO A 128 2.12 26.32 0.00
N ASN A 129 2.87 26.06 -1.07
CA ASN A 129 2.98 26.96 -2.22
C ASN A 129 1.84 26.80 -3.24
N GLY A 130 0.86 25.93 -2.96
CA GLY A 130 -0.32 25.70 -3.77
C GLY A 130 -0.21 24.55 -4.78
N ASN A 131 0.98 24.01 -5.03
CA ASN A 131 1.15 22.83 -5.89
C ASN A 131 0.38 21.64 -5.32
N ALA A 132 -0.42 20.97 -6.14
CA ALA A 132 -1.25 19.87 -5.68
C ALA A 132 -1.19 18.65 -6.61
N LEU A 133 -1.42 17.47 -6.01
CA LEU A 133 -1.98 16.32 -6.69
C LEU A 133 -3.49 16.33 -6.48
N THR A 134 -4.25 16.09 -7.54
CA THR A 134 -5.72 15.98 -7.48
C THR A 134 -6.16 14.60 -7.94
N PHE A 135 -7.23 14.09 -7.33
CA PHE A 135 -7.71 12.72 -7.52
C PHE A 135 -9.17 12.78 -7.97
N SER A 136 -9.46 12.23 -9.16
CA SER A 136 -10.84 12.10 -9.65
C SER A 136 -11.32 10.66 -9.49
N TYR A 137 -12.62 10.51 -9.27
CA TYR A 137 -13.24 9.21 -9.02
C TYR A 137 -14.45 8.99 -9.92
N SER A 138 -14.62 7.73 -10.35
CA SER A 138 -15.88 7.22 -10.89
C SER A 138 -16.55 6.40 -9.79
N GLY A 139 -17.55 6.99 -9.12
CA GLY A 139 -18.09 6.42 -7.87
C GLY A 139 -17.02 6.44 -6.76
N SER A 140 -16.58 5.26 -6.31
CA SER A 140 -15.48 5.09 -5.34
C SER A 140 -14.17 4.62 -5.98
N GLN A 141 -14.14 4.38 -7.29
CA GLN A 141 -12.93 3.96 -8.00
C GLN A 141 -12.11 5.16 -8.43
N LEU A 142 -10.82 5.18 -8.07
CA LEU A 142 -9.89 6.22 -8.49
C LEU A 142 -9.67 6.13 -9.99
N ASP A 143 -10.03 7.19 -10.72
CA ASP A 143 -9.98 7.21 -12.19
C ASP A 143 -8.71 7.91 -12.69
N THR A 144 -8.43 9.12 -12.18
CA THR A 144 -7.28 9.91 -12.63
C THR A 144 -6.54 10.55 -11.45
N ILE A 145 -5.21 10.61 -11.55
CA ILE A 145 -4.34 11.42 -10.67
C ILE A 145 -3.69 12.50 -11.51
N THR A 146 -3.88 13.77 -11.17
CA THR A 146 -3.34 14.90 -11.94
C THR A 146 -2.40 15.75 -11.08
N ASP A 147 -1.23 16.07 -11.62
CA ASP A 147 -0.26 16.94 -10.94
C ASP A 147 -0.50 18.44 -11.18
N ALA A 148 0.28 19.28 -10.48
CA ALA A 148 0.18 20.74 -10.59
C ALA A 148 0.49 21.31 -11.99
N SER A 149 1.07 20.50 -12.89
CA SER A 149 1.36 20.89 -14.28
C SER A 149 0.31 20.38 -15.27
N GLY A 150 -0.77 19.75 -14.79
CA GLY A 150 -1.83 19.18 -15.62
C GLY A 150 -1.49 17.83 -16.25
N ARG A 151 -0.37 17.20 -15.87
CA ARG A 151 -0.06 15.84 -16.32
C ARG A 151 -0.83 14.83 -15.49
N SER A 152 -1.41 13.85 -16.16
CA SER A 152 -2.27 12.86 -15.51
C SER A 152 -1.71 11.44 -15.55
N LEU A 153 -2.21 10.60 -14.65
CA LEU A 153 -2.21 9.15 -14.74
C LEU A 153 -3.63 8.65 -14.78
N ASN A 154 -3.91 7.69 -15.64
CA ASN A 154 -5.22 7.07 -15.77
C ASN A 154 -5.18 5.64 -15.21
N LEU A 155 -6.19 5.27 -14.43
CA LEU A 155 -6.33 3.95 -13.84
C LEU A 155 -7.49 3.21 -14.53
N SER A 156 -7.33 1.91 -14.77
CA SER A 156 -8.34 1.08 -15.41
C SER A 156 -8.55 -0.21 -14.66
N TYR A 157 -9.81 -0.68 -14.64
CA TYR A 157 -10.25 -1.79 -13.80
C TYR A 157 -10.91 -2.89 -14.64
N ASN A 158 -10.91 -4.12 -14.15
CA ASN A 158 -11.68 -5.21 -14.73
C ASN A 158 -13.14 -5.24 -14.20
N GLY A 159 -13.93 -6.21 -14.67
CA GLY A 159 -15.32 -6.39 -14.24
C GLY A 159 -15.50 -6.74 -12.76
N ASP A 160 -14.45 -7.22 -12.09
CA ASP A 160 -14.43 -7.49 -10.65
C ASP A 160 -13.96 -6.27 -9.82
N ASN A 161 -13.92 -5.08 -10.44
CA ASN A 161 -13.47 -3.83 -9.83
C ASN A 161 -12.00 -3.84 -9.36
N ARG A 162 -11.14 -4.68 -9.95
CA ARG A 162 -9.71 -4.71 -9.64
C ARG A 162 -8.88 -3.91 -10.65
N LEU A 163 -7.90 -3.17 -10.15
CA LEU A 163 -7.02 -2.33 -10.97
C LEU A 163 -6.16 -3.20 -11.89
N THR A 164 -6.32 -3.10 -13.20
CA THR A 164 -5.55 -3.88 -14.19
C THR A 164 -4.46 -3.07 -14.86
N THR A 165 -4.61 -1.76 -14.99
CA THR A 165 -3.64 -0.93 -15.71
C THR A 165 -3.53 0.46 -15.10
N ILE A 166 -2.30 0.96 -14.99
CA ILE A 166 -1.99 2.36 -14.72
C ILE A 166 -1.26 2.90 -15.95
N THR A 167 -1.83 3.91 -16.58
CA THR A 167 -1.31 4.51 -17.82
C THR A 167 -0.78 5.91 -17.55
N ASP A 168 0.45 6.16 -17.98
CA ASP A 168 1.01 7.49 -18.20
C ASP A 168 0.85 7.86 -19.68
N PRO A 169 -0.14 8.71 -20.03
CA PRO A 169 -0.40 9.15 -21.40
C PRO A 169 0.45 10.36 -21.83
N ASN A 170 1.28 10.92 -20.95
CA ASN A 170 2.04 12.13 -21.23
C ASN A 170 3.16 11.94 -22.28
N PRO A 171 3.93 10.82 -22.29
CA PRO A 171 4.86 10.53 -23.36
C PRO A 171 4.19 9.81 -24.54
N THR A 172 4.82 9.86 -25.72
CA THR A 172 4.43 9.07 -26.90
C THR A 172 5.56 8.10 -27.27
N PRO A 173 5.32 6.78 -27.31
CA PRO A 173 4.08 6.08 -26.94
C PRO A 173 3.79 6.17 -25.43
N ASN A 174 2.53 5.93 -25.05
CA ASN A 174 2.11 5.82 -23.65
C ASN A 174 2.95 4.75 -22.93
N ARG A 175 3.12 4.92 -21.63
CA ARG A 175 3.79 3.94 -20.77
C ARG A 175 2.80 3.39 -19.76
N THR A 176 2.85 2.10 -19.48
CA THR A 176 1.85 1.43 -18.63
C THR A 176 2.49 0.50 -17.62
N VAL A 177 1.92 0.44 -16.42
CA VAL A 177 2.10 -0.66 -15.47
C VAL A 177 0.88 -1.57 -15.58
N GLN A 178 1.09 -2.88 -15.68
CA GLN A 178 0.02 -3.87 -15.80
C GLN A 178 -0.04 -4.77 -14.58
N LEU A 179 -1.26 -5.11 -14.17
CA LEU A 179 -1.54 -5.97 -13.02
C LEU A 179 -2.39 -7.16 -13.47
N GLN A 180 -2.05 -8.33 -12.94
CA GLN A 180 -2.66 -9.61 -13.31
C GLN A 180 -3.20 -10.31 -12.06
N TYR A 181 -4.35 -10.96 -12.19
CA TYR A 181 -5.04 -11.62 -11.09
C TYR A 181 -5.41 -13.05 -11.46
N ASP A 182 -5.49 -13.93 -10.47
CA ASP A 182 -6.12 -15.23 -10.63
C ASP A 182 -7.64 -15.19 -10.33
N GLY A 183 -8.31 -16.34 -10.45
CA GLY A 183 -9.74 -16.48 -10.19
C GLY A 183 -10.13 -16.41 -8.70
N ASN A 184 -9.18 -16.55 -7.78
CA ASN A 184 -9.42 -16.34 -6.34
C ASN A 184 -9.28 -14.88 -5.95
N GLY A 185 -8.65 -14.09 -6.82
CA GLY A 185 -8.46 -12.68 -6.67
C GLY A 185 -7.15 -12.22 -6.11
N ASP A 186 -6.18 -13.12 -6.11
CA ASP A 186 -4.82 -12.79 -5.73
C ASP A 186 -4.10 -12.10 -6.89
N LEU A 187 -3.33 -11.05 -6.57
CA LEU A 187 -2.50 -10.35 -7.54
C LEU A 187 -1.32 -11.24 -7.91
N THR A 188 -1.35 -11.88 -9.08
CA THR A 188 -0.34 -12.86 -9.51
C THR A 188 0.84 -12.23 -10.24
N GLY A 189 0.70 -11.02 -10.79
CA GLY A 189 1.75 -10.40 -11.57
C GLY A 189 1.65 -8.87 -11.62
N ILE A 190 2.82 -8.22 -11.59
CA ILE A 190 2.95 -6.81 -11.96
C ILE A 190 4.06 -6.68 -13.00
N THR A 191 3.73 -6.11 -14.16
CA THR A 191 4.70 -5.73 -15.20
C THR A 191 4.98 -4.24 -15.11
N ASP A 192 6.25 -3.87 -14.88
CA ASP A 192 6.68 -2.48 -14.75
C ASP A 192 6.83 -1.77 -16.11
N LEU A 193 7.14 -0.48 -16.07
CA LEU A 193 7.36 0.35 -17.26
C LEU A 193 8.49 -0.15 -18.18
N GLY A 194 9.42 -0.95 -17.66
CA GLY A 194 10.52 -1.56 -18.41
C GLY A 194 10.17 -2.92 -19.00
N GLY A 195 8.93 -3.38 -18.86
CA GLY A 195 8.49 -4.71 -19.30
C GLY A 195 8.92 -5.84 -18.36
N ASN A 196 9.50 -5.53 -17.20
CA ASN A 196 9.90 -6.55 -16.24
C ASN A 196 8.70 -6.99 -15.41
N THR A 197 8.46 -8.30 -15.38
CA THR A 197 7.35 -8.87 -14.61
C THR A 197 7.85 -9.42 -13.28
N THR A 198 7.18 -9.05 -12.20
CA THR A 198 7.31 -9.72 -10.90
C THR A 198 6.07 -10.56 -10.66
N ASN A 199 6.26 -11.85 -10.39
CA ASN A 199 5.20 -12.82 -10.14
C ASN A 199 5.04 -13.11 -8.65
N TYR A 200 3.81 -13.46 -8.26
CA TYR A 200 3.40 -13.72 -6.90
C TYR A 200 2.66 -15.05 -6.81
N SER A 201 2.96 -15.85 -5.78
CA SER A 201 2.21 -17.06 -5.44
C SER A 201 1.64 -16.94 -4.05
N TYR A 202 0.51 -17.61 -3.81
CA TYR A 202 -0.26 -17.49 -2.57
C TYR A 202 -0.61 -18.88 -2.01
N SER A 203 -0.92 -18.92 -0.72
CA SER A 203 -1.65 -20.02 -0.11
C SER A 203 -3.16 -19.88 -0.32
N SER A 204 -3.94 -20.88 0.09
CA SER A 204 -5.40 -20.82 0.12
C SER A 204 -5.98 -19.69 0.99
N GLY A 205 -5.21 -19.16 1.94
CA GLY A 205 -5.59 -18.03 2.78
C GLY A 205 -5.08 -16.68 2.27
N HIS A 206 -4.78 -16.55 0.97
CA HIS A 206 -4.26 -15.34 0.33
C HIS A 206 -2.92 -14.85 0.91
N LEU A 207 -2.13 -15.74 1.51
CA LEU A 207 -0.82 -15.40 2.04
C LEU A 207 0.26 -15.57 0.97
N LEU A 208 1.06 -14.52 0.71
CA LEU A 208 2.20 -14.61 -0.22
C LEU A 208 3.17 -15.72 0.17
N THR A 209 3.29 -16.75 -0.67
CA THR A 209 4.24 -17.87 -0.52
C THR A 209 5.48 -17.71 -1.41
N SER A 210 5.39 -16.92 -2.49
CA SER A 210 6.56 -16.60 -3.33
C SER A 210 6.45 -15.22 -3.98
N ILE A 211 7.61 -14.58 -4.14
CA ILE A 211 7.80 -13.37 -4.92
C ILE A 211 8.97 -13.62 -5.88
N THR A 212 8.71 -13.60 -7.19
CA THR A 212 9.74 -13.82 -8.21
C THR A 212 9.87 -12.59 -9.10
N ASP A 213 10.95 -11.85 -8.94
CA ASP A 213 11.36 -10.79 -9.89
C ASP A 213 12.33 -11.37 -10.94
N PRO A 214 12.69 -10.64 -12.02
CA PRO A 214 13.56 -11.19 -13.06
C PRO A 214 14.96 -11.61 -12.61
N ARG A 215 15.39 -11.21 -11.40
CA ARG A 215 16.74 -11.45 -10.88
C ARG A 215 16.74 -12.42 -9.71
N ASN A 216 15.65 -12.51 -8.96
CA ASN A 216 15.60 -13.27 -7.71
C ASN A 216 14.22 -13.86 -7.47
N THR A 217 14.20 -14.96 -6.73
CA THR A 217 13.00 -15.51 -6.11
C THR A 217 13.15 -15.44 -4.60
N ALA A 218 12.10 -15.00 -3.93
CA ALA A 218 11.88 -15.17 -2.51
C ALA A 218 10.79 -16.21 -2.27
N THR A 219 10.99 -17.07 -1.28
CA THR A 219 10.01 -18.05 -0.81
C THR A 219 9.69 -17.78 0.64
N ILE A 220 8.40 -17.81 0.98
CA ILE A 220 7.85 -17.48 2.29
C ILE A 220 7.06 -18.68 2.80
N THR A 221 7.38 -19.12 4.01
CA THR A 221 6.67 -20.22 4.68
C THR A 221 5.98 -19.70 5.93
N TYR A 222 4.78 -20.23 6.21
CA TYR A 222 3.94 -19.89 7.36
C TYR A 222 3.75 -21.09 8.28
N VAL A 223 3.45 -20.85 9.56
CA VAL A 223 3.11 -21.93 10.52
C VAL A 223 1.83 -22.68 10.10
N ASN A 224 0.79 -21.96 9.68
CA ASN A 224 -0.46 -22.52 9.19
C ASN A 224 -0.95 -21.71 7.97
N PRO A 225 -0.87 -22.23 6.75
CA PRO A 225 -1.12 -21.43 5.53
C PRO A 225 -2.59 -21.02 5.32
N ASN A 226 -3.50 -21.30 6.27
CA ASN A 226 -4.94 -21.11 6.11
C ASN A 226 -5.51 -19.81 6.71
N MET A 227 -4.76 -19.01 7.48
CA MET A 227 -5.15 -17.68 8.01
C MET A 227 -3.91 -16.85 8.40
N VAL A 228 -4.05 -15.53 8.64
CA VAL A 228 -3.00 -14.58 9.10
C VAL A 228 -2.02 -15.27 10.06
N SER A 229 -0.95 -15.81 9.50
CA SER A 229 -0.02 -16.66 10.23
C SER A 229 1.35 -16.02 10.24
N PRO A 230 2.10 -16.21 11.33
CA PRO A 230 3.46 -15.73 11.38
C PRO A 230 4.32 -16.46 10.33
N VAL A 231 5.16 -15.69 9.63
CA VAL A 231 6.20 -16.24 8.75
C VAL A 231 7.23 -17.00 9.58
N THR A 232 7.57 -18.21 9.16
CA THR A 232 8.62 -19.05 9.77
C THR A 232 9.92 -19.02 8.99
N ASN A 233 9.86 -18.81 7.68
CA ASN A 233 11.03 -18.74 6.83
C ASN A 233 10.80 -17.76 5.67
N LEU A 234 11.79 -16.92 5.41
CA LEU A 234 11.94 -16.12 4.22
C LEU A 234 13.30 -16.48 3.61
N SER A 235 13.30 -17.12 2.45
CA SER A 235 14.53 -17.49 1.75
C SER A 235 14.62 -16.82 0.40
N THR A 236 15.84 -16.52 -0.03
CA THR A 236 16.24 -16.10 -1.37
C THR A 236 17.42 -16.96 -1.81
N ALA A 237 17.88 -16.81 -3.05
CA ALA A 237 19.05 -17.55 -3.55
C ALA A 237 20.32 -17.35 -2.69
N THR A 238 20.48 -16.21 -2.02
CA THR A 238 21.71 -15.84 -1.30
C THR A 238 21.52 -15.62 0.20
N THR A 239 20.30 -15.52 0.69
CA THR A 239 20.02 -15.28 2.11
C THR A 239 18.78 -16.03 2.57
N SER A 240 18.75 -16.42 3.83
CA SER A 240 17.53 -16.90 4.48
C SER A 240 17.40 -16.31 5.88
N LYS A 241 16.19 -15.86 6.19
CA LYS A 241 15.76 -15.40 7.52
C LYS A 241 14.71 -16.37 8.03
N SER A 242 14.93 -17.02 9.16
CA SER A 242 13.92 -17.86 9.81
C SER A 242 13.52 -17.29 11.16
N LEU A 243 12.25 -17.48 11.51
CA LEU A 243 11.66 -17.06 12.76
C LEU A 243 10.98 -18.23 13.42
N SER A 244 11.25 -18.37 14.71
CA SER A 244 10.53 -19.30 15.57
C SER A 244 10.08 -18.56 16.82
N TYR A 245 8.82 -18.75 17.19
CA TYR A 245 8.27 -18.21 18.42
C TYR A 245 8.12 -19.34 19.44
N ASP A 246 8.66 -19.11 20.64
CA ASP A 246 8.47 -19.98 21.80
C ASP A 246 7.39 -19.37 22.71
N SER A 247 6.22 -19.99 22.73
CA SER A 247 5.07 -19.57 23.54
C SER A 247 5.25 -19.84 25.04
N GLY A 248 6.19 -20.70 25.44
CA GLY A 248 6.50 -20.96 26.85
C GLY A 248 7.32 -19.83 27.47
N THR A 249 8.10 -19.12 26.66
CA THR A 249 9.00 -18.04 27.09
C THR A 249 8.65 -16.68 26.51
N ASN A 250 7.59 -16.58 25.71
CA ASN A 250 7.22 -15.38 24.95
C ASN A 250 8.38 -14.80 24.13
N THR A 251 9.25 -15.66 23.60
CA THR A 251 10.50 -15.24 22.92
C THR A 251 10.43 -15.56 21.43
N THR A 252 10.76 -14.57 20.60
CA THR A 252 11.00 -14.79 19.16
C THR A 252 12.50 -14.93 18.89
N THR A 253 12.91 -16.06 18.33
CA THR A 253 14.26 -16.26 17.81
C THR A 253 14.27 -15.93 16.32
N VAL A 254 15.24 -15.11 15.90
CA VAL A 254 15.50 -14.78 14.49
C VAL A 254 16.86 -15.34 14.12
N THR A 255 16.91 -16.17 13.07
CA THR A 255 18.16 -16.66 12.51
C THR A 255 18.33 -16.06 11.12
N ASP A 256 19.41 -15.32 10.93
CA ASP A 256 19.81 -14.76 9.64
C ASP A 256 21.02 -15.54 9.11
N VAL A 257 20.86 -16.15 7.93
CA VAL A 257 21.93 -16.84 7.21
C VAL A 257 22.18 -16.11 5.90
N VAL A 258 23.42 -15.69 5.69
CA VAL A 258 23.90 -15.33 4.36
C VAL A 258 24.48 -16.62 3.78
N ASN A 259 23.77 -17.21 2.82
CA ASN A 259 24.32 -18.31 2.05
C ASN A 259 25.43 -17.72 1.19
N ALA A 260 26.67 -17.91 1.62
CA ALA A 260 27.85 -17.53 0.85
C ALA A 260 27.85 -18.32 -0.47
N GLY A 261 27.26 -17.74 -1.52
CA GLY A 261 27.23 -18.32 -2.85
C GLY A 261 28.54 -18.06 -3.59
N ARG A 262 29.40 -19.08 -3.59
CA ARG A 262 30.48 -19.49 -4.54
C ARG A 262 31.46 -18.42 -5.10
N LYS A 263 32.76 -18.73 -4.94
CA LYS A 263 33.92 -18.11 -5.62
C LYS A 263 33.76 -18.08 -7.14
#